data_AF-A0A925FWZ4-F1
#
_entry.id   AF-A0A925FWZ4-F1
#
_cell.length_a   1.000
_cell.length_b   1.000
_cell.length_c   1.000
_cell.angle_alpha   90.00
_cell.angle_beta   90.00
_cell.angle_gamma   90.00
#
_symmetry.space_group_name_H-M   'P 1'
#
loop_
_entity.id
_entity.type
_entity.pdbx_description
1 polymer ?
#
loop_
_entity_poly.entity_id
_entity_poly.type
_entity_poly.pdbx_seq_one_letter_code
_entity_poly.pdbx_strand_id
1 'polypeptide(L)'
;MKNNITNIKDDGAGRTRARRLLLCLDGVPHEVIKAAKGRGLFDAFGEPSRLLSPFPTMTNIALSCMLNASAPKGYESLYFDRQARELRGGVRKYIGRRTPDKAPSSYMEKLDYQEPLAFEFLVYVAPETVWRADMQRFRERFRNAPQDRDFFAFLKGTDGLLHIRGRKHLDVALESLDRILREIHAFCGEETEIVLFSDHGMNLQENHRVHLQTHLMRYGYNLTNSLGRRERHSVVIPAFGLCGYAALYCGGEEDAPTLADALVSLEGVDFALHLDGDEASVLVKGTRGAARIERHETETDTLYRYEQLTGDPLCLAPVVRALAEENLLDVNGYAPDKVWYARTADHIYPDALANLFDSLHATRVGHTADVLVSLQDGYYYGASIFSRFVRLAATHGNALRASTNAFLMSTHRAFPAHVRAIEARPYLQG
;
A
#
# COMPACT_ATOMS: atom_id res chain seq x y z
N MET A 1 6.50 -68.73 -18.93
CA MET A 1 7.34 -67.66 -18.38
C MET A 1 6.50 -66.39 -18.32
N LYS A 2 6.27 -65.92 -17.09
CA LYS A 2 5.47 -64.74 -16.75
C LYS A 2 6.35 -63.49 -16.94
N ASN A 3 5.86 -62.46 -17.62
CA ASN A 3 6.39 -61.10 -17.49
C ASN A 3 5.25 -60.20 -16.98
N ASN A 4 5.32 -59.90 -15.69
CA ASN A 4 4.54 -58.85 -15.04
C ASN A 4 5.21 -57.51 -15.34
N ILE A 5 4.47 -56.59 -15.97
CA ILE A 5 4.79 -55.17 -16.00
C ILE A 5 4.24 -54.59 -14.70
N THR A 6 5.12 -54.29 -13.76
CA THR A 6 4.80 -53.58 -12.52
C THR A 6 4.52 -52.11 -12.84
N ASN A 7 3.26 -51.71 -12.65
CA ASN A 7 2.86 -50.33 -12.37
C ASN A 7 3.66 -49.81 -11.18
N ILE A 8 4.49 -48.79 -11.41
CA ILE A 8 4.97 -47.93 -10.33
C ILE A 8 3.93 -46.83 -10.19
N LYS A 9 3.10 -46.95 -9.16
CA LYS A 9 2.41 -45.80 -8.58
C LYS A 9 3.50 -44.90 -7.99
N ASP A 10 3.57 -43.69 -8.51
CA ASP A 10 4.33 -42.60 -7.89
C ASP A 10 3.48 -42.11 -6.71
N ASP A 11 3.60 -42.81 -5.58
CA ASP A 11 2.96 -42.42 -4.33
C ASP A 11 3.67 -41.15 -3.83
N GLY A 12 2.91 -40.06 -3.74
CA GLY A 12 3.35 -38.69 -3.41
C GLY A 12 4.06 -38.53 -2.07
N ALA A 13 5.28 -39.06 -1.97
CA ALA A 13 6.20 -38.85 -0.88
C ALA A 13 6.99 -37.56 -1.15
N GLY A 14 6.56 -36.44 -0.55
CA GLY A 14 7.38 -35.23 -0.50
C GLY A 14 6.66 -33.90 -0.32
N ARG A 15 5.33 -33.82 -0.48
CA ARG A 15 4.60 -32.56 -0.27
C ARG A 15 4.05 -32.46 1.15
N THR A 16 4.70 -31.66 1.97
CA THR A 16 4.27 -31.35 3.34
C THR A 16 3.15 -30.28 3.39
N ARG A 17 2.85 -29.61 2.26
CA ARG A 17 1.71 -28.68 2.12
C ARG A 17 1.14 -28.64 0.71
N ALA A 18 -0.12 -28.18 0.60
CA ALA A 18 -0.80 -27.90 -0.67
C ALA A 18 -0.01 -26.92 -1.55
N ARG A 19 -0.13 -27.07 -2.87
CA ARG A 19 0.37 -26.09 -3.85
C ARG A 19 -0.39 -24.78 -3.64
N ARG A 20 0.27 -23.62 -3.75
CA ARG A 20 -0.43 -22.33 -3.61
C ARG A 20 -0.55 -21.58 -4.94
N LEU A 21 -1.74 -21.09 -5.22
CA LEU A 21 -1.96 -19.93 -6.08
C LEU A 21 -2.03 -18.69 -5.18
N LEU A 22 -0.98 -17.88 -5.22
CA LEU A 22 -0.96 -16.57 -4.59
C LEU A 22 -1.43 -15.54 -5.62
N LEU A 23 -2.56 -14.88 -5.38
CA LEU A 23 -3.15 -13.93 -6.30
C LEU A 23 -3.34 -12.57 -5.63
N CYS A 24 -2.57 -11.59 -6.09
CA CYS A 24 -2.70 -10.19 -5.67
C CYS A 24 -3.58 -9.43 -6.65
N LEU A 25 -4.63 -8.77 -6.14
CA LEU A 25 -5.44 -7.79 -6.86
C LEU A 25 -4.98 -6.39 -6.50
N ASP A 26 -4.62 -5.59 -7.48
CA ASP A 26 -4.14 -4.23 -7.25
C ASP A 26 -5.27 -3.32 -6.75
N GLY A 27 -5.09 -2.71 -5.58
CA GLY A 27 -5.94 -1.65 -5.04
C GLY A 27 -7.40 -2.00 -4.73
N VAL A 28 -7.72 -3.26 -4.40
CA VAL A 28 -9.09 -3.69 -4.08
C VAL A 28 -9.34 -3.57 -2.56
N PRO A 29 -10.26 -2.68 -2.12
CA PRO A 29 -10.59 -2.51 -0.70
C PRO A 29 -11.20 -3.74 -0.02
N HIS A 30 -10.93 -3.89 1.28
CA HIS A 30 -11.59 -4.90 2.12
C HIS A 30 -13.11 -4.85 2.07
N GLU A 31 -13.71 -3.67 2.18
CA GLU A 31 -15.17 -3.54 2.17
C GLU A 31 -15.77 -3.91 0.80
N VAL A 32 -14.98 -3.79 -0.28
CA VAL A 32 -15.40 -4.21 -1.62
C VAL A 32 -15.49 -5.73 -1.70
N ILE A 33 -14.44 -6.43 -1.27
CA ILE A 33 -14.43 -7.90 -1.31
C ILE A 33 -15.45 -8.50 -0.34
N LYS A 34 -15.61 -7.89 0.85
CA LYS A 34 -16.60 -8.30 1.83
C LYS A 34 -18.02 -8.17 1.29
N ALA A 35 -18.33 -7.04 0.63
CA ALA A 35 -19.62 -6.85 -0.04
C ALA A 35 -19.82 -7.82 -1.21
N ALA A 36 -18.78 -8.11 -2.00
CA ALA A 36 -18.85 -9.12 -3.06
C ALA A 36 -19.18 -10.51 -2.50
N LYS A 37 -18.54 -10.89 -1.38
CA LYS A 37 -18.83 -12.14 -0.67
C LYS A 37 -20.27 -12.20 -0.14
N GLY A 38 -20.76 -11.11 0.44
CA GLY A 38 -22.16 -11.00 0.85
C GLY A 38 -23.19 -11.18 -0.28
N ARG A 39 -22.77 -11.08 -1.56
CA ARG A 39 -23.60 -11.37 -2.74
C ARG A 39 -23.45 -12.80 -3.28
N GLY A 40 -22.69 -13.68 -2.63
CA GLY A 40 -22.45 -15.06 -3.08
C GLY A 40 -21.27 -15.21 -4.06
N LEU A 41 -20.36 -14.24 -4.11
CA LEU A 41 -19.08 -14.38 -4.83
C LEU A 41 -18.00 -14.89 -3.86
N PHE A 42 -17.03 -15.65 -4.36
CA PHE A 42 -15.92 -16.16 -3.55
C PHE A 42 -16.37 -17.03 -2.35
N ASP A 43 -17.46 -17.78 -2.51
CA ASP A 43 -18.03 -18.64 -1.45
C ASP A 43 -17.07 -19.74 -0.97
N ALA A 44 -16.15 -20.18 -1.82
CA ALA A 44 -15.12 -21.16 -1.48
C ALA A 44 -14.02 -20.60 -0.56
N PHE A 45 -13.95 -19.28 -0.36
CA PHE A 45 -12.97 -18.65 0.52
C PHE A 45 -13.49 -18.54 1.96
N GLY A 46 -12.60 -18.46 2.93
CA GLY A 46 -12.92 -17.99 4.27
C GLY A 46 -13.33 -16.51 4.31
N GLU A 47 -13.58 -16.00 5.51
CA GLU A 47 -13.88 -14.58 5.70
C GLU A 47 -12.65 -13.70 5.38
N PRO A 48 -12.84 -12.55 4.69
CA PRO A 48 -11.76 -11.65 4.37
C PRO A 48 -11.25 -10.95 5.63
N SER A 49 -9.95 -11.09 5.88
CA SER A 49 -9.21 -10.34 6.90
C SER A 49 -8.75 -8.99 6.35
N ARG A 50 -8.55 -8.01 7.24
CA ARG A 50 -7.98 -6.71 6.88
C ARG A 50 -6.46 -6.81 6.82
N LEU A 51 -5.91 -6.67 5.63
CA LEU A 51 -4.47 -6.57 5.42
C LEU A 51 -4.09 -5.08 5.39
N LEU A 52 -3.39 -4.61 6.41
CA LEU A 52 -3.13 -3.19 6.61
C LEU A 52 -1.92 -2.75 5.79
N SER A 53 -2.18 -1.92 4.78
CA SER A 53 -1.16 -1.36 3.90
C SER A 53 -0.33 -0.26 4.60
N PRO A 54 0.99 -0.24 4.43
CA PRO A 54 1.83 0.80 5.03
C PRO A 54 1.55 2.17 4.42
N PHE A 55 1.66 3.25 5.20
CA PHE A 55 1.60 4.63 4.70
C PHE A 55 2.97 5.12 4.16
N PRO A 56 3.03 5.82 3.01
CA PRO A 56 1.97 6.01 2.02
C PRO A 56 1.51 4.68 1.39
N THR A 57 0.19 4.52 1.24
CA THR A 57 -0.42 3.26 0.78
C THR A 57 -0.23 3.09 -0.72
N MET A 58 0.94 2.62 -1.11
CA MET A 58 1.38 2.49 -2.50
C MET A 58 1.82 1.05 -2.79
N THR A 59 1.44 0.51 -3.95
CA THR A 59 1.74 -0.88 -4.37
C THR A 59 3.16 -1.36 -4.08
N ASN A 60 4.17 -0.61 -4.52
CA ASN A 60 5.56 -1.05 -4.36
C ASN A 60 6.02 -1.03 -2.90
N ILE A 61 5.51 -0.09 -2.10
CA ILE A 61 5.79 -0.03 -0.66
C ILE A 61 5.08 -1.20 0.02
N ALA A 62 3.78 -1.36 -0.23
CA ALA A 62 2.95 -2.42 0.33
C ALA A 62 3.51 -3.82 0.05
N LEU A 63 3.74 -4.15 -1.22
CA LEU A 63 4.25 -5.46 -1.62
C LEU A 63 5.69 -5.72 -1.15
N SER A 64 6.54 -4.68 -1.06
CA SER A 64 7.87 -4.85 -0.48
C SER A 64 7.81 -5.15 1.01
N CYS A 65 6.96 -4.48 1.78
CA CYS A 65 6.71 -4.81 3.18
C CYS A 65 6.10 -6.21 3.35
N MET A 66 5.01 -6.51 2.61
CA MET A 66 4.27 -7.78 2.70
C MET A 66 5.11 -9.02 2.39
N LEU A 67 6.03 -8.90 1.44
CA LEU A 67 6.84 -10.02 0.96
C LEU A 67 8.27 -10.00 1.50
N ASN A 68 8.56 -9.07 2.41
CA ASN A 68 9.89 -8.77 2.93
C ASN A 68 10.92 -8.71 1.78
N ALA A 69 10.65 -7.83 0.81
CA ALA A 69 11.47 -7.58 -0.35
C ALA A 69 12.20 -6.24 -0.23
N SER A 70 13.14 -5.99 -1.13
CA SER A 70 13.90 -4.73 -1.18
C SER A 70 12.97 -3.52 -1.33
N ALA A 71 13.24 -2.46 -0.57
CA ALA A 71 12.48 -1.21 -0.67
C ALA A 71 12.62 -0.57 -2.06
N PRO A 72 11.56 0.04 -2.60
CA PRO A 72 11.65 0.85 -3.80
C PRO A 72 12.53 2.08 -3.62
N LYS A 73 13.12 2.60 -4.70
CA LYS A 73 14.01 3.77 -4.63
C LYS A 73 13.32 5.01 -4.07
N GLY A 74 12.06 5.23 -4.42
CA GLY A 74 11.23 6.29 -3.86
C GLY A 74 9.77 5.84 -3.77
N TYR A 75 8.91 6.74 -3.32
CA TYR A 75 7.49 6.45 -3.13
C TYR A 75 6.77 6.14 -4.46
N GLU A 76 7.23 6.75 -5.54
CA GLU A 76 6.71 6.59 -6.89
C GLU A 76 7.84 6.42 -7.92
N SER A 77 7.47 6.15 -9.17
CA SER A 77 8.42 5.98 -10.27
C SER A 77 9.23 7.23 -10.61
N LEU A 78 8.66 8.42 -10.38
CA LEU A 78 9.41 9.68 -10.29
C LEU A 78 9.66 9.94 -8.81
N TYR A 79 10.92 10.11 -8.44
CA TYR A 79 11.33 10.31 -7.05
C TYR A 79 12.48 11.31 -6.97
N PHE A 80 12.71 11.87 -5.78
CA PHE A 80 13.90 12.67 -5.51
C PHE A 80 15.03 11.76 -5.02
N ASP A 81 16.14 11.74 -5.73
CA ASP A 81 17.35 11.05 -5.30
C ASP A 81 18.11 11.96 -4.35
N ARG A 82 18.13 11.63 -3.05
CA ARG A 82 18.81 12.45 -2.03
C ARG A 82 20.32 12.54 -2.24
N GLN A 83 20.93 11.49 -2.79
CA GLN A 83 22.38 11.45 -3.00
C GLN A 83 22.77 12.37 -4.16
N ALA A 84 22.00 12.32 -5.25
CA ALA A 84 22.20 13.19 -6.41
C ALA A 84 21.59 14.59 -6.24
N ARG A 85 20.68 14.76 -5.29
CA ARG A 85 19.90 15.97 -5.01
C ARG A 85 19.07 16.47 -6.20
N GLU A 86 18.49 15.56 -6.96
CA GLU A 86 17.67 15.84 -8.14
C GLU A 86 16.53 14.83 -8.33
N LEU A 87 15.50 15.22 -9.10
CA LEU A 87 14.45 14.31 -9.53
C LEU A 87 14.99 13.27 -10.53
N ARG A 88 14.63 11.99 -10.31
CA ARG A 88 14.98 10.87 -11.18
C ARG A 88 13.78 9.98 -11.47
N GLY A 89 13.85 9.28 -12.62
CA GLY A 89 12.83 8.34 -13.07
C GLY A 89 11.71 8.96 -13.90
N GLY A 90 10.46 8.61 -13.59
CA GLY A 90 9.27 9.03 -14.35
C GLY A 90 8.95 8.16 -15.57
N VAL A 91 8.10 8.67 -16.48
CA VAL A 91 7.48 7.90 -17.58
C VAL A 91 8.50 7.20 -18.50
N ARG A 92 9.69 7.78 -18.68
CA ARG A 92 10.76 7.20 -19.51
C ARG A 92 11.21 5.80 -19.04
N LYS A 93 11.01 5.44 -17.76
CA LYS A 93 11.27 4.09 -17.26
C LYS A 93 10.34 3.03 -17.86
N TYR A 94 9.13 3.40 -18.25
CA TYR A 94 8.11 2.51 -18.80
C TYR A 94 8.25 2.28 -20.32
N ILE A 95 9.20 2.97 -20.96
CA ILE A 95 9.48 2.80 -22.39
C ILE A 95 10.59 1.74 -22.55
N GLY A 96 10.31 0.66 -23.29
CA GLY A 96 11.27 -0.43 -23.60
C GLY A 96 11.12 -1.69 -22.75
N ARG A 97 12.08 -2.63 -22.84
CA ARG A 97 12.07 -3.90 -22.06
C ARG A 97 12.25 -3.64 -20.55
N ARG A 98 11.69 -4.52 -19.70
CA ARG A 98 11.98 -4.60 -18.25
C ARG A 98 13.46 -4.93 -18.09
N THR A 99 14.22 -4.02 -17.49
CA THR A 99 15.60 -4.26 -17.05
C THR A 99 15.59 -4.33 -15.52
N PRO A 100 16.60 -4.94 -14.88
CA PRO A 100 16.74 -4.91 -13.42
C PRO A 100 16.64 -3.48 -12.84
N ASP A 101 17.17 -2.49 -13.56
CA ASP A 101 17.11 -1.06 -13.17
C ASP A 101 15.70 -0.45 -13.22
N LYS A 102 14.75 -1.15 -13.82
CA LYS A 102 13.33 -0.77 -13.93
C LYS A 102 12.43 -1.56 -12.98
N ALA A 103 12.97 -2.56 -12.27
CA ALA A 103 12.23 -3.26 -11.22
C ALA A 103 12.22 -2.37 -9.96
N PRO A 104 11.06 -1.84 -9.53
CA PRO A 104 10.99 -1.05 -8.32
C PRO A 104 11.41 -1.83 -7.07
N SER A 105 11.18 -3.14 -7.01
CA SER A 105 11.51 -3.98 -5.85
C SER A 105 11.74 -5.43 -6.27
N SER A 106 12.53 -6.18 -5.48
CA SER A 106 12.85 -7.59 -5.71
C SER A 106 11.64 -8.53 -5.61
N TYR A 107 10.48 -8.08 -5.11
CA TYR A 107 9.28 -8.91 -5.15
C TYR A 107 8.85 -9.23 -6.59
N MET A 108 9.16 -8.36 -7.55
CA MET A 108 8.81 -8.57 -8.96
C MET A 108 9.51 -9.79 -9.57
N GLU A 109 10.66 -10.18 -9.04
CA GLU A 109 11.38 -11.39 -9.46
C GLU A 109 10.66 -12.67 -9.02
N LYS A 110 9.76 -12.56 -8.04
CA LYS A 110 8.94 -13.67 -7.53
C LYS A 110 7.64 -13.86 -8.32
N LEU A 111 7.30 -12.97 -9.25
CA LEU A 111 6.04 -13.04 -10.00
C LEU A 111 6.16 -14.01 -11.17
N ASP A 112 5.29 -15.02 -11.17
CA ASP A 112 5.08 -15.89 -12.33
C ASP A 112 4.18 -15.25 -13.38
N TYR A 113 3.30 -14.35 -12.93
CA TYR A 113 2.42 -13.59 -13.79
C TYR A 113 2.30 -12.13 -13.34
N GLN A 114 2.52 -11.25 -14.31
CA GLN A 114 2.06 -9.87 -14.29
C GLN A 114 1.68 -9.50 -15.72
N GLU A 115 0.74 -8.57 -15.85
CA GLU A 115 0.43 -7.93 -17.12
C GLU A 115 1.72 -7.54 -17.90
N PRO A 116 1.78 -7.82 -19.23
CA PRO A 116 2.91 -7.40 -20.05
C PRO A 116 3.06 -5.87 -20.10
N LEU A 117 4.30 -5.38 -20.08
CA LEU A 117 4.65 -3.95 -20.07
C LEU A 117 3.90 -3.06 -21.08
N ALA A 118 3.63 -3.58 -22.28
CA ALA A 118 2.92 -2.82 -23.31
C ALA A 118 1.50 -2.41 -22.86
N PHE A 119 0.92 -3.11 -21.89
CA PHE A 119 -0.41 -2.82 -21.36
C PHE A 119 -0.38 -2.00 -20.06
N GLU A 120 0.79 -1.79 -19.46
CA GLU A 120 0.93 -1.11 -18.16
C GLU A 120 0.42 0.36 -18.19
N PHE A 121 0.47 1.00 -19.35
CA PHE A 121 -0.18 2.30 -19.59
C PHE A 121 -1.61 2.15 -20.12
N LEU A 122 -1.88 1.10 -20.91
CA LEU A 122 -3.20 0.85 -21.49
C LEU A 122 -4.26 0.51 -20.43
N VAL A 123 -3.86 0.00 -19.27
CA VAL A 123 -4.77 -0.21 -18.13
C VAL A 123 -5.51 1.07 -17.74
N TYR A 124 -4.92 2.24 -17.98
CA TYR A 124 -5.53 3.55 -17.72
C TYR A 124 -6.23 4.18 -18.94
N VAL A 125 -6.16 3.53 -20.11
CA VAL A 125 -6.80 3.98 -21.36
C VAL A 125 -8.00 3.11 -21.74
N ALA A 126 -7.84 1.79 -21.66
CA ALA A 126 -8.85 0.80 -22.01
C ALA A 126 -8.96 -0.31 -20.94
N PRO A 127 -9.27 0.05 -19.68
CA PRO A 127 -9.20 -0.85 -18.52
C PRO A 127 -9.98 -2.16 -18.70
N GLU A 128 -11.19 -2.13 -19.27
CA GLU A 128 -12.03 -3.32 -19.46
C GLU A 128 -11.49 -4.30 -20.50
N THR A 129 -10.91 -3.77 -21.60
CA THR A 129 -10.31 -4.59 -22.65
C THR A 129 -9.03 -5.24 -22.12
N VAL A 130 -8.23 -4.47 -21.39
CA VAL A 130 -7.05 -4.97 -20.69
C VAL A 130 -7.44 -6.07 -19.71
N TRP A 131 -8.40 -5.82 -18.82
CA TRP A 131 -8.89 -6.77 -17.83
C TRP A 131 -9.30 -8.12 -18.46
N ARG A 132 -10.16 -8.09 -19.50
CA ARG A 132 -10.62 -9.32 -20.16
C ARG A 132 -9.47 -10.13 -20.76
N ALA A 133 -8.53 -9.46 -21.41
CA ALA A 133 -7.37 -10.12 -22.00
C ALA A 133 -6.41 -10.64 -20.92
N ASP A 134 -6.26 -9.90 -19.82
CA ASP A 134 -5.39 -10.26 -18.70
C ASP A 134 -5.91 -11.50 -17.97
N MET A 135 -7.22 -11.60 -17.80
CA MET A 135 -7.88 -12.75 -17.18
C MET A 135 -7.65 -14.05 -17.96
N GLN A 136 -7.73 -14.01 -19.29
CA GLN A 136 -7.45 -15.17 -20.14
C GLN A 136 -5.98 -15.58 -20.05
N ARG A 137 -5.06 -14.62 -20.17
CA ARG A 137 -3.62 -14.87 -20.07
C ARG A 137 -3.20 -15.41 -18.71
N PHE A 138 -3.71 -14.83 -17.63
CA PHE A 138 -3.50 -15.30 -16.27
C PHE A 138 -3.91 -16.77 -16.13
N ARG A 139 -5.15 -17.09 -16.53
CA ARG A 139 -5.69 -18.46 -16.46
C ARG A 139 -4.82 -19.45 -17.24
N GLU A 140 -4.44 -19.10 -18.47
CA GLU A 140 -3.59 -19.95 -19.32
C GLU A 140 -2.20 -20.14 -18.73
N ARG A 141 -1.59 -19.06 -18.21
CA ARG A 141 -0.26 -19.11 -17.59
C ARG A 141 -0.25 -19.97 -16.33
N PHE A 142 -1.28 -19.86 -15.49
CA PHE A 142 -1.40 -20.69 -14.30
C PHE A 142 -1.56 -22.18 -14.66
N ARG A 143 -2.42 -22.51 -15.63
CA ARG A 143 -2.66 -23.90 -16.06
C ARG A 143 -1.42 -24.55 -16.67
N ASN A 144 -0.61 -23.78 -17.39
CA ASN A 144 0.62 -24.26 -18.02
C ASN A 144 1.84 -24.23 -17.07
N ALA A 145 1.71 -23.67 -15.87
CA ALA A 145 2.81 -23.62 -14.91
C ALA A 145 3.08 -24.99 -14.29
N PRO A 146 4.33 -25.26 -13.86
CA PRO A 146 4.65 -26.46 -13.10
C PRO A 146 3.75 -26.61 -11.87
N GLN A 147 3.25 -27.83 -11.66
CA GLN A 147 2.30 -28.15 -10.59
C GLN A 147 2.99 -28.48 -9.26
N ASP A 148 4.33 -28.47 -9.22
CA ASP A 148 5.21 -28.82 -8.10
C ASP A 148 5.74 -27.63 -7.31
N ARG A 149 5.29 -26.42 -7.68
CA ARG A 149 5.61 -25.20 -6.96
C ARG A 149 4.41 -24.27 -6.90
N ASP A 150 4.51 -23.31 -5.98
CA ASP A 150 3.58 -22.20 -5.89
C ASP A 150 3.64 -21.33 -7.15
N PHE A 151 2.53 -20.66 -7.42
CA PHE A 151 2.37 -19.72 -8.51
C PHE A 151 1.95 -18.36 -7.96
N PHE A 152 2.72 -17.30 -8.24
CA PHE A 152 2.39 -15.94 -7.82
C PHE A 152 1.99 -15.05 -8.98
N ALA A 153 0.76 -14.56 -8.95
CA ALA A 153 0.20 -13.64 -9.92
C ALA A 153 -0.16 -12.28 -9.30
N PHE A 154 0.07 -11.22 -10.07
CA PHE A 154 -0.37 -9.86 -9.75
C PHE A 154 -1.22 -9.28 -10.88
N LEU A 155 -2.46 -8.92 -10.55
CA LEU A 155 -3.45 -8.40 -11.49
C LEU A 155 -3.64 -6.90 -11.29
N LYS A 156 -2.94 -6.11 -12.12
CA LYS A 156 -2.97 -4.63 -12.10
C LYS A 156 -4.32 -4.03 -12.55
N GLY A 157 -5.11 -4.80 -13.32
CA GLY A 157 -6.31 -4.29 -13.97
C GLY A 157 -7.38 -3.73 -13.04
N THR A 158 -7.45 -4.22 -11.80
CA THR A 158 -8.44 -3.77 -10.80
C THR A 158 -8.22 -2.32 -10.36
N ASP A 159 -6.96 -1.91 -10.20
CA ASP A 159 -6.57 -0.55 -9.83
C ASP A 159 -6.96 0.46 -10.93
N GLY A 160 -6.56 0.19 -12.17
CA GLY A 160 -6.92 1.02 -13.31
C GLY A 160 -8.43 1.09 -13.54
N LEU A 161 -9.17 0.00 -13.33
CA LEU A 161 -10.64 0.02 -13.36
C LEU A 161 -11.22 0.94 -12.29
N LEU A 162 -10.71 0.88 -11.05
CA LEU A 162 -11.19 1.73 -9.97
C LEU A 162 -10.91 3.20 -10.24
N HIS A 163 -9.67 3.56 -10.57
CA HIS A 163 -9.29 4.94 -10.85
C HIS A 163 -10.12 5.57 -11.97
N ILE A 164 -10.37 4.84 -13.06
CA ILE A 164 -10.97 5.39 -14.28
C ILE A 164 -12.49 5.21 -14.34
N ARG A 165 -12.99 4.06 -13.87
CA ARG A 165 -14.39 3.62 -14.07
C ARG A 165 -15.17 3.42 -12.78
N GLY A 166 -14.48 3.43 -11.63
CA GLY A 166 -15.08 3.33 -10.31
C GLY A 166 -15.69 1.96 -9.98
N ARG A 167 -16.34 1.90 -8.81
CA ARG A 167 -16.78 0.67 -8.15
C ARG A 167 -17.64 -0.25 -9.02
N LYS A 168 -18.59 0.30 -9.79
CA LYS A 168 -19.54 -0.49 -10.58
C LYS A 168 -18.85 -1.40 -11.60
N HIS A 169 -17.76 -0.94 -12.19
CA HIS A 169 -17.02 -1.72 -13.19
C HIS A 169 -16.07 -2.73 -12.53
N LEU A 170 -15.54 -2.40 -11.35
CA LEU A 170 -14.82 -3.37 -10.53
C LEU A 170 -15.73 -4.55 -10.13
N ASP A 171 -17.00 -4.30 -9.77
CA ASP A 171 -17.93 -5.37 -9.41
C ASP A 171 -18.06 -6.41 -10.55
N VAL A 172 -18.21 -5.96 -11.80
CA VAL A 172 -18.24 -6.84 -13.00
C VAL A 172 -16.92 -7.60 -13.18
N ALA A 173 -15.79 -6.94 -12.91
CA ALA A 173 -14.48 -7.59 -12.95
C ALA A 173 -14.38 -8.69 -11.88
N LEU A 174 -14.83 -8.43 -10.65
CA LEU A 174 -14.84 -9.41 -9.56
C LEU A 174 -15.74 -10.62 -9.86
N GLU A 175 -16.91 -10.41 -10.49
CA GLU A 175 -17.76 -11.52 -10.97
C GLU A 175 -17.06 -12.38 -12.03
N SER A 176 -16.30 -11.76 -12.92
CA SER A 176 -15.50 -12.52 -13.91
C SER A 176 -14.33 -13.27 -13.27
N LEU A 177 -13.70 -12.68 -12.26
CA LEU A 177 -12.61 -13.31 -11.51
C LEU A 177 -13.13 -14.51 -10.71
N ASP A 178 -14.24 -14.37 -9.98
CA ASP A 178 -14.85 -15.46 -9.22
C ASP A 178 -15.14 -16.68 -10.11
N ARG A 179 -15.68 -16.47 -11.32
CA ARG A 179 -15.87 -17.56 -12.29
C ARG A 179 -14.56 -18.27 -12.66
N ILE A 180 -13.50 -17.50 -12.93
CA ILE A 180 -12.18 -18.08 -13.27
C ILE A 180 -11.58 -18.81 -12.08
N LEU A 181 -11.73 -18.29 -10.86
CA LEU A 181 -11.23 -18.95 -9.65
C LEU A 181 -12.01 -20.24 -9.37
N ARG A 182 -13.31 -20.29 -9.63
CA ARG A 182 -14.10 -21.54 -9.59
C ARG A 182 -13.62 -22.56 -10.63
N GLU A 183 -13.31 -22.12 -11.85
CA GLU A 183 -12.71 -22.98 -12.89
C GLU A 183 -11.33 -23.53 -12.45
N ILE A 184 -10.50 -22.68 -11.84
CA ILE A 184 -9.18 -23.06 -11.32
C ILE A 184 -9.33 -24.05 -10.16
N HIS A 185 -10.23 -23.78 -9.22
CA HIS A 185 -10.52 -24.69 -8.10
C HIS A 185 -11.01 -26.05 -8.60
N ALA A 186 -11.92 -26.07 -9.58
CA ALA A 186 -12.40 -27.31 -10.20
C ALA A 186 -11.29 -28.07 -10.96
N PHE A 187 -10.33 -27.36 -11.56
CA PHE A 187 -9.20 -27.96 -12.26
C PHE A 187 -8.14 -28.55 -11.32
N CYS A 188 -7.85 -27.88 -10.20
CA CYS A 188 -6.81 -28.27 -9.27
C CYS A 188 -7.30 -29.15 -8.11
N GLY A 189 -8.60 -29.13 -7.79
CA GLY A 189 -9.16 -29.77 -6.60
C GLY A 189 -8.68 -29.14 -5.29
N GLU A 190 -8.96 -29.83 -4.19
CA GLU A 190 -8.61 -29.42 -2.81
C GLU A 190 -7.10 -29.52 -2.49
N GLU A 191 -6.26 -29.89 -3.46
CA GLU A 191 -4.80 -29.97 -3.26
C GLU A 191 -4.09 -28.63 -3.51
N THR A 192 -4.83 -27.62 -4.00
CA THR A 192 -4.31 -26.28 -4.27
C THR A 192 -5.02 -25.23 -3.41
N GLU A 193 -4.24 -24.60 -2.54
CA GLU A 193 -4.68 -23.42 -1.80
C GLU A 193 -4.70 -22.20 -2.73
N ILE A 194 -5.81 -21.47 -2.74
CA ILE A 194 -5.87 -20.14 -3.37
C ILE A 194 -5.83 -19.10 -2.26
N VAL A 195 -4.78 -18.30 -2.23
CA VAL A 195 -4.66 -17.11 -1.38
C VAL A 195 -4.94 -15.88 -2.23
N LEU A 196 -6.05 -15.21 -1.95
CA LEU A 196 -6.43 -13.97 -2.63
C LEU A 196 -6.23 -12.79 -1.69
N PHE A 197 -5.52 -11.76 -2.15
CA PHE A 197 -5.26 -10.58 -1.35
C PHE A 197 -5.15 -9.33 -2.22
N SER A 198 -5.10 -8.17 -1.56
CA SER A 198 -4.75 -6.90 -2.19
C SER A 198 -3.62 -6.23 -1.43
N ASP A 199 -2.86 -5.40 -2.12
CA ASP A 199 -1.74 -4.61 -1.61
C ASP A 199 -2.19 -3.35 -0.84
N HIS A 200 -3.27 -2.73 -1.27
CA HIS A 200 -3.88 -1.58 -0.60
C HIS A 200 -5.39 -1.50 -0.83
N GLY A 201 -6.03 -0.62 -0.07
CA GLY A 201 -7.41 -0.21 -0.31
C GLY A 201 -7.49 0.93 -1.33
N MET A 202 -8.63 1.61 -1.33
CA MET A 202 -8.96 2.69 -2.25
C MET A 202 -10.09 3.53 -1.66
N ASN A 203 -9.94 4.84 -1.70
CA ASN A 203 -11.03 5.79 -1.45
C ASN A 203 -11.91 5.92 -2.71
N LEU A 204 -13.18 5.53 -2.59
CA LEU A 204 -14.14 5.35 -3.71
C LEU A 204 -15.06 6.56 -3.95
N GLN A 205 -14.60 7.77 -3.61
CA GLN A 205 -15.32 9.00 -3.92
C GLN A 205 -14.61 9.78 -5.02
N GLU A 206 -15.31 10.73 -5.62
CA GLU A 206 -14.73 11.65 -6.59
C GLU A 206 -13.58 12.45 -5.96
N ASN A 207 -12.49 12.62 -6.71
CA ASN A 207 -11.29 13.27 -6.18
C ASN A 207 -10.98 14.60 -6.86
N HIS A 208 -10.54 15.55 -6.04
CA HIS A 208 -10.15 16.90 -6.41
C HIS A 208 -8.64 17.09 -6.21
N ARG A 209 -8.03 17.85 -7.13
CA ARG A 209 -6.59 18.10 -7.06
C ARG A 209 -6.29 19.12 -5.97
N VAL A 210 -5.35 18.84 -5.08
CA VAL A 210 -4.81 19.86 -4.17
C VAL A 210 -3.83 20.78 -4.89
N HIS A 211 -3.88 22.07 -4.55
CA HIS A 211 -3.04 23.11 -5.14
C HIS A 211 -1.73 23.31 -4.37
N LEU A 212 -1.07 22.21 -3.96
CA LEU A 212 0.15 22.21 -3.14
C LEU A 212 1.22 23.18 -3.64
N GLN A 213 1.51 23.14 -4.94
CA GLN A 213 2.57 23.97 -5.51
C GLN A 213 2.28 25.47 -5.38
N THR A 214 1.08 25.88 -5.81
CA THR A 214 0.65 27.28 -5.72
C THR A 214 0.54 27.74 -4.28
N HIS A 215 0.10 26.87 -3.37
CA HIS A 215 0.03 27.16 -1.95
C HIS A 215 1.42 27.45 -1.37
N LEU A 216 2.39 26.56 -1.58
CA LEU A 216 3.74 26.74 -1.06
C LEU A 216 4.46 27.97 -1.64
N MET A 217 4.26 28.27 -2.92
CA MET A 217 4.78 29.51 -3.52
C MET A 217 4.24 30.77 -2.82
N ARG A 218 2.98 30.78 -2.35
CA ARG A 218 2.41 31.90 -1.58
C ARG A 218 3.02 32.02 -0.18
N TYR A 219 3.53 30.91 0.37
CA TYR A 219 4.31 30.89 1.61
C TYR A 219 5.80 31.18 1.39
N GLY A 220 6.21 31.56 0.18
CA GLY A 220 7.58 31.98 -0.13
C GLY A 220 8.54 30.83 -0.44
N TYR A 221 8.03 29.62 -0.69
CA TYR A 221 8.86 28.49 -1.11
C TYR A 221 9.16 28.52 -2.61
N ASN A 222 10.41 28.23 -2.95
CA ASN A 222 10.89 28.02 -4.31
C ASN A 222 10.74 26.53 -4.68
N LEU A 223 9.86 26.23 -5.63
CA LEU A 223 9.72 24.86 -6.12
C LEU A 223 10.72 24.57 -7.22
N THR A 224 11.46 23.48 -7.06
CA THR A 224 12.56 23.09 -7.95
C THR A 224 12.54 21.59 -8.22
N ASN A 225 13.37 21.15 -9.16
CA ASN A 225 13.61 19.74 -9.46
C ASN A 225 14.96 19.25 -8.91
N SER A 226 15.76 20.14 -8.35
CA SER A 226 17.05 19.85 -7.70
C SER A 226 17.30 20.83 -6.56
N LEU A 227 18.06 20.39 -5.56
CA LEU A 227 18.33 21.20 -4.36
C LEU A 227 19.81 21.51 -4.22
N GLY A 228 20.16 22.79 -4.12
CA GLY A 228 21.47 23.21 -3.65
C GLY A 228 21.70 22.81 -2.19
N ARG A 229 22.95 22.64 -1.76
CA ARG A 229 23.25 22.36 -0.34
C ARG A 229 22.86 23.59 0.49
N ARG A 230 22.02 23.41 1.52
CA ARG A 230 21.55 24.47 2.43
C ARG A 230 20.73 25.58 1.76
N GLU A 231 20.08 25.25 0.65
CA GLU A 231 19.18 26.17 -0.03
C GLU A 231 17.87 26.27 0.77
N ARG A 232 17.75 27.33 1.58
CA ARG A 232 16.57 27.56 2.41
C ARG A 232 15.35 27.87 1.56
N HIS A 233 14.19 27.42 2.03
CA HIS A 233 12.89 27.62 1.38
C HIS A 233 12.82 27.02 -0.04
N SER A 234 13.73 26.12 -0.41
CA SER A 234 13.63 25.37 -1.67
C SER A 234 13.07 23.98 -1.39
N VAL A 235 12.06 23.59 -2.17
CA VAL A 235 11.32 22.34 -1.97
C VAL A 235 11.17 21.61 -3.30
N VAL A 236 11.41 20.30 -3.25
CA VAL A 236 11.09 19.38 -4.34
C VAL A 236 9.88 18.55 -3.96
N ILE A 237 8.92 18.46 -4.87
CA ILE A 237 7.70 17.66 -4.69
C ILE A 237 7.57 16.77 -5.94
N PRO A 238 8.05 15.51 -5.91
CA PRO A 238 7.83 14.58 -6.99
C PRO A 238 6.32 14.45 -7.26
N ALA A 239 5.92 14.56 -8.52
CA ALA A 239 4.53 14.46 -8.94
C ALA A 239 4.45 13.46 -10.11
N PHE A 240 3.88 12.28 -9.87
CA PHE A 240 3.72 11.25 -10.89
C PHE A 240 2.28 10.74 -10.96
N GLY A 241 1.93 9.73 -10.17
CA GLY A 241 0.58 9.21 -10.00
C GLY A 241 -0.36 10.23 -9.37
N LEU A 242 -1.66 9.97 -9.48
CA LEU A 242 -2.70 10.81 -8.89
C LEU A 242 -3.13 10.20 -7.56
N CYS A 243 -2.41 10.54 -6.48
CA CYS A 243 -2.45 9.83 -5.20
C CYS A 243 -2.90 10.73 -4.04
N GLY A 244 -3.48 10.13 -3.00
CA GLY A 244 -3.93 10.78 -1.75
C GLY A 244 -2.80 11.18 -0.80
N TYR A 245 -1.58 11.35 -1.27
CA TYR A 245 -0.46 11.79 -0.43
C TYR A 245 0.50 12.67 -1.23
N ALA A 246 1.43 13.32 -0.54
CA ALA A 246 2.57 13.95 -1.17
C ALA A 246 3.85 13.75 -0.33
N ALA A 247 4.97 13.58 -1.02
CA ALA A 247 6.30 13.54 -0.43
C ALA A 247 7.05 14.83 -0.78
N LEU A 248 7.57 15.53 0.23
CA LEU A 248 8.29 16.79 0.05
C LEU A 248 9.71 16.67 0.61
N TYR A 249 10.65 17.25 -0.13
CA TYR A 249 12.07 17.25 0.19
C TYR A 249 12.55 18.69 0.32
N CYS A 250 13.23 19.01 1.41
CA CYS A 250 13.70 20.34 1.77
C CYS A 250 15.17 20.54 1.40
N GLY A 251 15.54 21.76 1.01
CA GLY A 251 16.94 22.11 0.75
C GLY A 251 17.82 22.14 2.02
N GLY A 252 17.22 22.43 3.18
CA GLY A 252 17.79 22.27 4.51
C GLY A 252 16.84 21.53 5.45
N GLU A 253 17.37 20.69 6.34
CA GLU A 253 16.59 19.86 7.28
C GLU A 253 15.78 20.71 8.29
N GLU A 254 16.30 21.88 8.67
CA GLU A 254 15.62 22.86 9.54
C GLU A 254 14.31 23.41 8.94
N ASP A 255 14.08 23.25 7.63
CA ASP A 255 12.90 23.79 6.96
C ASP A 255 11.66 22.90 7.12
N ALA A 256 11.83 21.62 7.49
CA ALA A 256 10.73 20.65 7.56
C ALA A 256 9.59 21.04 8.53
N PRO A 257 9.86 21.53 9.77
CA PRO A 257 8.80 21.96 10.68
C PRO A 257 7.98 23.13 10.13
N THR A 258 8.64 24.14 9.55
CA THR A 258 7.99 25.31 8.94
C THR A 258 7.21 24.94 7.69
N LEU A 259 7.74 23.99 6.90
CA LEU A 259 7.06 23.47 5.72
C LEU A 259 5.78 22.72 6.11
N ALA A 260 5.84 21.89 7.14
CA ALA A 260 4.67 21.22 7.69
C ALA A 260 3.62 22.25 8.16
N ASP A 261 4.02 23.29 8.87
CA ASP A 261 3.10 24.36 9.32
C ASP A 261 2.41 25.07 8.15
N ALA A 262 3.16 25.38 7.08
CA ALA A 262 2.60 26.01 5.89
C ALA A 262 1.52 25.12 5.23
N LEU A 263 1.72 23.80 5.23
CA LEU A 263 0.84 22.82 4.56
C LEU A 263 -0.50 22.61 5.27
N VAL A 264 -0.53 22.68 6.60
CA VAL A 264 -1.73 22.34 7.40
C VAL A 264 -2.95 23.21 7.07
N SER A 265 -2.73 24.44 6.62
CA SER A 265 -3.81 25.37 6.23
C SER A 265 -4.41 25.09 4.84
N LEU A 266 -3.80 24.21 4.05
CA LEU A 266 -4.27 23.93 2.69
C LEU A 266 -5.49 23.01 2.73
N GLU A 267 -6.56 23.43 2.07
CA GLU A 267 -7.74 22.60 1.85
C GLU A 267 -7.37 21.26 1.20
N GLY A 268 -7.89 20.17 1.76
CA GLY A 268 -7.61 18.81 1.33
C GLY A 268 -6.40 18.16 2.00
N VAL A 269 -5.58 18.90 2.74
CA VAL A 269 -4.57 18.32 3.64
C VAL A 269 -5.27 17.81 4.91
N ASP A 270 -5.04 16.55 5.25
CA ASP A 270 -5.49 15.98 6.53
C ASP A 270 -4.45 16.27 7.61
N PHE A 271 -3.22 15.82 7.39
CA PHE A 271 -2.07 16.15 8.21
C PHE A 271 -0.76 16.09 7.42
N ALA A 272 0.26 16.78 7.94
CA ALA A 272 1.65 16.67 7.57
C ALA A 272 2.45 16.00 8.69
N LEU A 273 3.49 15.28 8.31
CA LEU A 273 4.34 14.46 9.15
C LEU A 273 5.80 14.80 8.91
N HIS A 274 6.60 15.01 9.97
CA HIS A 274 8.04 15.20 9.88
C HIS A 274 8.77 14.70 11.13
N LEU A 275 10.08 14.48 11.02
CA LEU A 275 10.93 14.13 12.18
C LEU A 275 10.98 15.29 13.18
N ASP A 276 10.95 14.99 14.49
CA ASP A 276 10.99 15.99 15.57
C ASP A 276 12.37 16.09 16.22
N GLY A 277 13.38 16.47 15.43
CA GLY A 277 14.75 16.71 15.88
C GLY A 277 15.55 15.46 16.29
N ASP A 278 14.94 14.53 17.02
CA ASP A 278 15.51 13.25 17.45
C ASP A 278 15.00 12.08 16.60
N GLU A 279 15.83 11.04 16.47
CA GLU A 279 15.54 9.81 15.71
C GLU A 279 14.47 8.91 16.35
N ALA A 280 13.94 9.29 17.52
CA ALA A 280 12.93 8.55 18.26
C ALA A 280 11.53 9.19 18.24
N SER A 281 11.32 10.27 17.46
CA SER A 281 10.06 11.00 17.48
C SER A 281 9.63 11.62 16.15
N VAL A 282 8.32 11.64 15.94
CA VAL A 282 7.67 12.17 14.75
C VAL A 282 6.57 13.15 15.16
N LEU A 283 6.54 14.31 14.53
CA LEU A 283 5.46 15.29 14.68
C LEU A 283 4.41 15.12 13.59
N VAL A 284 3.15 15.11 14.04
CA VAL A 284 1.96 15.12 13.20
C VAL A 284 1.27 16.47 13.39
N LYS A 285 1.06 17.20 12.30
CA LYS A 285 0.36 18.49 12.33
C LYS A 285 -0.81 18.47 11.36
N GLY A 286 -1.99 18.86 11.79
CA GLY A 286 -3.20 18.92 10.98
C GLY A 286 -4.14 20.02 11.47
N THR A 287 -5.26 20.21 10.76
CA THR A 287 -6.21 21.28 11.09
C THR A 287 -6.86 21.09 12.47
N ARG A 288 -6.89 19.85 12.98
CA ARG A 288 -7.36 19.49 14.33
C ARG A 288 -6.31 19.67 15.42
N GLY A 289 -5.09 20.09 15.08
CA GLY A 289 -4.01 20.35 16.03
C GLY A 289 -2.69 19.64 15.70
N ALA A 290 -1.80 19.53 16.68
CA ALA A 290 -0.51 18.87 16.58
C ALA A 290 -0.32 17.83 17.68
N ALA A 291 0.37 16.74 17.34
CA ALA A 291 0.73 15.68 18.27
C ALA A 291 2.09 15.08 17.94
N ARG A 292 2.72 14.48 18.94
CA ARG A 292 3.98 13.75 18.82
C ARG A 292 3.73 12.25 18.97
N ILE A 293 4.39 11.48 18.12
CA ILE A 293 4.51 10.02 18.24
C ILE A 293 5.95 9.73 18.63
N GLU A 294 6.15 9.04 19.75
CA GLU A 294 7.47 8.57 20.17
C GLU A 294 7.50 7.05 20.18
N ARG A 295 8.66 6.51 19.82
CA ARG A 295 8.95 5.08 19.91
C ARG A 295 10.13 4.87 20.85
N HIS A 296 9.99 3.92 21.75
CA HIS A 296 11.06 3.46 22.61
C HIS A 296 11.21 1.95 22.47
N GLU A 297 12.42 1.49 22.15
CA GLU A 297 12.73 0.06 22.09
C GLU A 297 13.22 -0.40 23.46
N THR A 298 12.68 -1.52 23.93
CA THR A 298 13.19 -2.24 25.11
C THR A 298 13.82 -3.56 24.67
N GLU A 299 14.40 -4.32 25.61
CA GLU A 299 14.97 -5.65 25.28
C GLU A 299 13.92 -6.63 24.73
N THR A 300 12.63 -6.45 25.07
CA THR A 300 11.57 -7.41 24.76
C THR A 300 10.43 -6.84 23.92
N ASP A 301 10.21 -5.54 23.96
CA ASP A 301 9.04 -4.90 23.35
C ASP A 301 9.38 -3.54 22.74
N THR A 302 8.66 -3.19 21.68
CA THR A 302 8.55 -1.82 21.18
C THR A 302 7.41 -1.12 21.91
N LEU A 303 7.69 0.05 22.47
CA LEU A 303 6.72 0.89 23.17
C LEU A 303 6.44 2.16 22.36
N TYR A 304 5.18 2.58 22.33
CA TYR A 304 4.78 3.85 21.71
C TYR A 304 4.11 4.77 22.71
N ARG A 305 4.30 6.07 22.50
CA ARG A 305 3.57 7.14 23.17
C ARG A 305 2.93 8.07 22.14
N TYR A 306 1.71 8.50 22.43
CA TYR A 306 1.01 9.55 21.68
C TYR A 306 0.78 10.75 22.60
N GLU A 307 1.44 11.86 22.30
CA GLU A 307 1.35 13.10 23.07
C GLU A 307 0.62 14.17 22.27
N GLN A 308 -0.53 14.63 22.75
CA GLN A 308 -1.25 15.74 22.16
C GLN A 308 -0.58 17.06 22.58
N LEU A 309 -0.07 17.82 21.61
CA LEU A 309 0.56 19.13 21.88
C LEU A 309 -0.49 20.25 21.80
N THR A 310 -1.28 20.24 20.73
CA THR A 310 -2.47 21.08 20.57
C THR A 310 -3.56 20.23 19.92
N GLY A 311 -4.78 20.23 20.44
CA GLY A 311 -5.87 19.45 19.84
C GLY A 311 -5.56 17.95 19.65
N ASP A 312 -6.09 17.33 18.61
CA ASP A 312 -5.97 15.89 18.34
C ASP A 312 -5.98 15.60 16.82
N PRO A 313 -4.84 15.74 16.13
CA PRO A 313 -4.78 15.54 14.68
C PRO A 313 -5.14 14.12 14.24
N LEU A 314 -4.96 13.12 15.09
CA LEU A 314 -5.20 11.71 14.76
C LEU A 314 -6.46 11.14 15.41
N CYS A 315 -7.26 11.94 16.10
CA CYS A 315 -8.45 11.48 16.83
C CYS A 315 -8.19 10.34 17.84
N LEU A 316 -6.98 10.28 18.43
CA LEU A 316 -6.56 9.22 19.34
C LEU A 316 -6.84 9.53 20.82
N ALA A 317 -7.30 10.73 21.17
CA ALA A 317 -7.59 11.10 22.56
C ALA A 317 -8.54 10.12 23.29
N PRO A 318 -9.62 9.59 22.66
CA PRO A 318 -10.45 8.56 23.29
C PRO A 318 -9.68 7.26 23.56
N VAL A 319 -8.76 6.87 22.68
CA VAL A 319 -7.93 5.67 22.85
C VAL A 319 -6.95 5.86 24.00
N VAL A 320 -6.27 7.01 24.07
CA VAL A 320 -5.35 7.36 25.16
C VAL A 320 -6.07 7.30 26.51
N ARG A 321 -7.26 7.91 26.61
CA ARG A 321 -8.05 7.88 27.85
C ARG A 321 -8.42 6.46 28.27
N ALA A 322 -8.89 5.63 27.33
CA ALA A 322 -9.23 4.25 27.62
C ALA A 322 -8.01 3.45 28.10
N LEU A 323 -6.84 3.61 27.46
CA LEU A 323 -5.61 2.95 27.89
C LEU A 323 -5.17 3.42 29.28
N ALA A 324 -5.33 4.70 29.61
CA ALA A 324 -5.03 5.22 30.94
C ALA A 324 -5.99 4.66 32.02
N GLU A 325 -7.30 4.65 31.74
CA GLU A 325 -8.33 4.10 32.65
C GLU A 325 -8.11 2.61 32.94
N GLU A 326 -7.62 1.86 31.95
CA GLU A 326 -7.26 0.45 32.07
C GLU A 326 -5.87 0.20 32.68
N ASN A 327 -5.11 1.25 33.04
CA ASN A 327 -3.72 1.19 33.52
C ASN A 327 -2.77 0.46 32.55
N LEU A 328 -2.99 0.64 31.25
CA LEU A 328 -2.16 0.08 30.19
C LEU A 328 -1.06 1.03 29.71
N LEU A 329 -1.11 2.30 30.12
CA LEU A 329 -0.03 3.27 29.95
C LEU A 329 0.88 3.26 31.18
N ASP A 330 2.20 3.36 30.96
CA ASP A 330 3.15 3.59 32.04
C ASP A 330 3.12 5.06 32.55
N VAL A 331 3.95 5.36 33.54
CA VAL A 331 4.05 6.70 34.16
C VAL A 331 4.46 7.81 33.19
N ASN A 332 5.10 7.45 32.08
CA ASN A 332 5.56 8.36 31.04
C ASN A 332 4.61 8.42 29.84
N GLY A 333 3.51 7.65 29.86
CA GLY A 333 2.50 7.59 28.80
C GLY A 333 2.78 6.57 27.71
N TYR A 334 3.72 5.65 27.89
CA TYR A 334 4.02 4.60 26.92
C TYR A 334 3.16 3.35 27.13
N ALA A 335 2.82 2.68 26.03
CA ALA A 335 2.28 1.33 26.04
C ALA A 335 2.95 0.45 24.99
N PRO A 336 2.97 -0.88 25.18
CA PRO A 336 3.46 -1.81 24.18
C PRO A 336 2.72 -1.68 22.85
N ASP A 337 3.45 -1.86 21.75
CA ASP A 337 2.91 -1.79 20.38
C ASP A 337 1.64 -2.64 20.19
N LYS A 338 1.63 -3.88 20.68
CA LYS A 338 0.46 -4.77 20.64
C LYS A 338 -0.80 -4.19 21.30
N VAL A 339 -0.64 -3.36 22.34
CA VAL A 339 -1.75 -2.71 23.04
C VAL A 339 -2.32 -1.59 22.19
N TRP A 340 -1.45 -0.77 21.60
CA TRP A 340 -1.85 0.25 20.63
C TRP A 340 -2.52 -0.35 19.41
N TYR A 341 -1.93 -1.41 18.84
CA TYR A 341 -2.47 -2.11 17.68
C TYR A 341 -3.88 -2.61 17.94
N ALA A 342 -4.11 -3.29 19.07
CA ALA A 342 -5.41 -3.82 19.44
C ALA A 342 -6.51 -2.75 19.56
N ARG A 343 -6.15 -1.50 19.87
CA ARG A 343 -7.09 -0.36 19.94
C ARG A 343 -7.22 0.40 18.64
N THR A 344 -6.23 0.30 17.74
CA THR A 344 -6.13 1.18 16.57
C THR A 344 -6.24 0.46 15.22
N ALA A 345 -6.25 -0.87 15.18
CA ALA A 345 -6.36 -1.63 13.92
C ALA A 345 -7.65 -1.34 13.14
N ASP A 346 -8.76 -1.05 13.84
CA ASP A 346 -10.04 -0.62 13.27
C ASP A 346 -10.26 0.89 13.41
N HIS A 347 -9.23 1.71 13.60
CA HIS A 347 -9.37 3.16 13.73
C HIS A 347 -9.58 3.84 12.35
N ILE A 348 -9.94 5.12 12.33
CA ILE A 348 -9.99 5.89 11.06
C ILE A 348 -8.60 6.02 10.41
N TYR A 349 -7.56 5.93 11.23
CA TYR A 349 -6.15 5.75 10.85
C TYR A 349 -5.69 4.39 11.38
N PRO A 350 -5.81 3.30 10.61
CA PRO A 350 -5.45 1.98 11.10
C PRO A 350 -3.99 1.91 11.53
N ASP A 351 -3.75 1.42 12.75
CA ASP A 351 -2.42 1.23 13.32
C ASP A 351 -1.55 2.51 13.28
N ALA A 352 -2.16 3.66 13.57
CA ALA A 352 -1.59 4.97 13.28
C ALA A 352 -0.18 5.20 13.84
N LEU A 353 0.13 4.74 15.06
CA LEU A 353 1.42 5.03 15.69
C LEU A 353 2.57 4.34 14.97
N ALA A 354 2.53 3.01 14.88
CA ALA A 354 3.55 2.25 14.17
C ALA A 354 3.59 2.64 12.68
N ASN A 355 2.41 2.74 12.04
CA ASN A 355 2.34 2.97 10.62
C ASN A 355 2.89 4.34 10.18
N LEU A 356 2.60 5.41 10.94
CA LEU A 356 3.11 6.75 10.64
C LEU A 356 4.57 6.91 11.06
N PHE A 357 4.95 6.40 12.24
CA PHE A 357 6.34 6.45 12.70
C PHE A 357 7.29 5.80 11.68
N ASP A 358 6.96 4.58 11.25
CA ASP A 358 7.76 3.84 10.29
C ASP A 358 7.75 4.43 8.88
N SER A 359 6.82 5.34 8.56
CA SER A 359 6.82 6.03 7.26
C SER A 359 8.03 6.97 7.07
N LEU A 360 8.65 7.39 8.17
CA LEU A 360 9.88 8.20 8.18
C LEU A 360 11.10 7.45 8.73
N HIS A 361 10.91 6.47 9.62
CA HIS A 361 12.03 5.75 10.25
C HIS A 361 12.37 4.41 9.61
N ALA A 362 11.38 3.66 9.10
CA ALA A 362 11.66 2.38 8.46
C ALA A 362 12.10 2.59 7.01
N THR A 363 12.92 1.68 6.50
CA THR A 363 13.32 1.66 5.08
C THR A 363 12.17 1.20 4.18
N ARG A 364 11.09 1.99 4.11
CA ARG A 364 9.97 1.79 3.17
C ARG A 364 10.32 2.22 1.76
N VAL A 365 11.24 3.17 1.63
CA VAL A 365 11.82 3.64 0.37
C VAL A 365 13.32 3.90 0.54
N GLY A 366 14.07 3.96 -0.55
CA GLY A 366 15.51 4.29 -0.54
C GLY A 366 15.81 5.78 -0.32
N HIS A 367 14.83 6.65 -0.57
CA HIS A 367 14.95 8.10 -0.41
C HIS A 367 13.71 8.67 0.30
N THR A 368 13.67 8.51 1.63
CA THR A 368 12.58 8.99 2.50
C THR A 368 12.39 10.50 2.39
N ALA A 369 11.16 11.01 2.42
CA ALA A 369 10.86 12.44 2.38
C ALA A 369 11.22 13.16 3.69
N ASP A 370 11.37 14.49 3.66
CA ASP A 370 11.52 15.29 4.89
C ASP A 370 10.16 15.60 5.52
N VAL A 371 9.15 15.79 4.66
CA VAL A 371 7.75 15.94 5.06
C VAL A 371 6.88 14.99 4.22
N LEU A 372 6.08 14.18 4.89
CA LEU A 372 5.01 13.40 4.27
C LEU A 372 3.67 14.05 4.55
N VAL A 373 2.81 14.16 3.54
CA VAL A 373 1.47 14.73 3.67
C VAL A 373 0.46 13.65 3.37
N SER A 374 -0.48 13.46 4.29
CA SER A 374 -1.70 12.69 4.04
C SER A 374 -2.80 13.64 3.60
N LEU A 375 -3.46 13.31 2.49
CA LEU A 375 -4.61 14.08 2.01
C LEU A 375 -5.91 13.46 2.53
N GLN A 376 -6.92 14.32 2.72
CA GLN A 376 -8.26 13.87 3.03
C GLN A 376 -8.80 12.99 1.88
N ASP A 377 -9.72 12.09 2.20
CA ASP A 377 -10.48 11.39 1.17
C ASP A 377 -11.15 12.41 0.25
N GLY A 378 -11.11 12.15 -1.06
CA GLY A 378 -11.62 13.07 -2.09
C GLY A 378 -10.58 14.08 -2.57
N TYR A 379 -9.34 13.98 -2.12
CA TYR A 379 -8.25 14.82 -2.59
C TYR A 379 -7.08 13.99 -3.12
N TYR A 380 -6.39 14.52 -4.13
CA TYR A 380 -5.18 13.92 -4.68
C TYR A 380 -4.14 14.97 -5.07
N TYR A 381 -2.89 14.55 -5.10
CA TYR A 381 -1.77 15.26 -5.73
C TYR A 381 -1.15 14.38 -6.83
N GLY A 382 -0.51 15.00 -7.83
CA GLY A 382 0.07 14.24 -8.94
C GLY A 382 0.40 15.05 -10.18
N ALA A 383 0.88 14.41 -11.25
CA ALA A 383 1.22 15.10 -12.49
C ALA A 383 -0.02 15.71 -13.17
N SER A 384 0.03 17.00 -13.53
CA SER A 384 -1.11 17.74 -14.12
C SER A 384 -1.53 17.22 -15.49
N ILE A 385 -0.61 16.58 -16.22
CA ILE A 385 -0.91 15.96 -17.50
C ILE A 385 -1.93 14.83 -17.36
N PHE A 386 -1.86 14.00 -16.31
CA PHE A 386 -2.80 12.90 -16.12
C PHE A 386 -4.19 13.38 -15.71
N SER A 387 -4.28 14.44 -14.90
CA SER A 387 -5.56 15.03 -14.49
C SER A 387 -6.35 15.68 -15.63
N ARG A 388 -5.70 16.04 -16.75
CA ARG A 388 -6.38 16.64 -17.91
C ARG A 388 -7.15 15.64 -18.76
N PHE A 389 -6.84 14.35 -18.64
CA PHE A 389 -7.42 13.29 -19.46
C PHE A 389 -8.35 12.36 -18.67
N VAL A 390 -8.44 12.52 -17.34
CA VAL A 390 -9.15 11.60 -16.46
C VAL A 390 -9.85 12.36 -15.33
N ARG A 391 -11.17 12.15 -15.18
CA ARG A 391 -11.88 12.42 -13.93
C ARG A 391 -11.66 11.22 -13.02
N LEU A 392 -10.94 11.43 -11.92
CA LEU A 392 -10.49 10.36 -11.04
C LEU A 392 -11.64 9.88 -10.15
N ALA A 393 -12.16 8.68 -10.42
CA ALA A 393 -13.30 8.11 -9.72
C ALA A 393 -12.95 7.56 -8.33
N ALA A 394 -11.68 7.24 -8.11
CA ALA A 394 -11.15 6.71 -6.86
C ALA A 394 -9.64 6.98 -6.77
N THR A 395 -9.07 7.07 -5.57
CA THR A 395 -7.62 7.18 -5.36
C THR A 395 -7.18 6.50 -4.07
N HIS A 396 -5.88 6.27 -3.92
CA HIS A 396 -5.24 5.71 -2.74
C HIS A 396 -3.98 6.51 -2.42
N GLY A 397 -3.38 6.28 -1.26
CA GLY A 397 -2.09 6.86 -0.86
C GLY A 397 -2.13 7.48 0.54
N ASN A 398 -3.29 7.97 0.98
CA ASN A 398 -3.48 8.56 2.30
C ASN A 398 -3.42 7.51 3.42
N ALA A 399 -3.39 7.98 4.67
CA ALA A 399 -3.35 7.15 5.87
C ALA A 399 -4.74 6.73 6.37
N LEU A 400 -5.79 7.16 5.67
CA LEU A 400 -7.17 6.89 6.07
C LEU A 400 -7.51 5.43 5.77
N ARG A 401 -8.44 4.91 6.58
CA ARG A 401 -8.89 3.53 6.54
C ARG A 401 -9.21 3.02 5.14
N ALA A 402 -9.85 3.83 4.30
CA ALA A 402 -10.24 3.42 2.95
C ALA A 402 -9.04 2.99 2.09
N SER A 403 -7.91 3.72 2.18
CA SER A 403 -6.68 3.40 1.45
C SER A 403 -5.84 2.34 2.16
N THR A 404 -5.86 2.30 3.50
CA THR A 404 -5.07 1.34 4.29
C THR A 404 -5.64 -0.07 4.28
N ASN A 405 -6.96 -0.23 4.30
CA ASN A 405 -7.61 -1.54 4.41
C ASN A 405 -7.66 -2.30 3.09
N ALA A 406 -6.57 -3.00 2.78
CA ALA A 406 -6.57 -4.09 1.82
C ALA A 406 -7.21 -5.35 2.43
N PHE A 407 -7.28 -6.44 1.66
CA PHE A 407 -7.83 -7.71 2.15
C PHE A 407 -6.88 -8.88 1.98
N LEU A 408 -7.14 -9.94 2.75
CA LEU A 408 -6.49 -11.24 2.65
C LEU A 408 -7.51 -12.34 2.95
N MET A 409 -7.63 -13.34 2.09
CA MET A 409 -8.45 -14.54 2.31
C MET A 409 -7.87 -15.77 1.63
N SER A 410 -8.24 -16.94 2.11
CA SER A 410 -7.78 -18.23 1.58
C SER A 410 -8.93 -19.20 1.45
N THR A 411 -8.83 -20.15 0.53
CA THR A 411 -9.74 -21.31 0.44
C THR A 411 -9.49 -22.35 1.53
N HIS A 412 -8.30 -22.36 2.15
CA HIS A 412 -7.88 -23.41 3.10
C HIS A 412 -7.64 -22.90 4.52
N ARG A 413 -7.39 -21.60 4.68
CA ARG A 413 -6.99 -21.01 5.97
C ARG A 413 -7.90 -19.86 6.36
N ALA A 414 -8.19 -19.78 7.65
CA ALA A 414 -8.63 -18.55 8.28
C ALA A 414 -7.40 -17.74 8.71
N PHE A 415 -7.51 -16.41 8.64
CA PHE A 415 -6.47 -15.49 9.08
C PHE A 415 -6.98 -14.63 10.25
N PRO A 416 -6.08 -14.02 11.04
CA PRO A 416 -6.47 -13.04 12.05
C PRO A 416 -7.25 -11.90 11.41
N ALA A 417 -8.18 -11.29 12.16
CA ALA A 417 -9.03 -10.20 11.66
C ALA A 417 -8.24 -9.05 11.02
N HIS A 418 -7.04 -8.77 11.55
CA HIS A 418 -6.11 -7.76 11.05
C HIS A 418 -4.71 -8.34 10.95
N VAL A 419 -4.04 -8.04 9.84
CA VAL A 419 -2.65 -8.44 9.59
C VAL A 419 -1.89 -7.20 9.13
N ARG A 420 -0.79 -6.84 9.80
CA ARG A 420 0.09 -5.76 9.29
C ARG A 420 0.83 -6.24 8.06
N ALA A 421 1.15 -5.32 7.14
CA ALA A 421 1.98 -5.65 5.99
C ALA A 421 3.29 -6.34 6.39
N ILE A 422 4.00 -5.86 7.42
CA ILE A 422 5.27 -6.47 7.88
C ILE A 422 5.10 -7.90 8.43
N GLU A 423 3.89 -8.28 8.82
CA GLU A 423 3.52 -9.60 9.36
C GLU A 423 2.89 -10.51 8.28
N ALA A 424 2.72 -10.01 7.05
CA ALA A 424 1.94 -10.73 6.03
C ALA A 424 2.68 -11.94 5.43
N ARG A 425 4.02 -11.91 5.40
CA ARG A 425 4.82 -12.90 4.68
C ARG A 425 4.51 -14.37 5.05
N PRO A 426 4.40 -14.75 6.33
CA PRO A 426 4.02 -16.14 6.70
C PRO A 426 2.64 -16.55 6.18
N TYR A 427 1.70 -15.60 6.01
CA TYR A 427 0.39 -15.91 5.45
C TYR A 427 0.42 -16.02 3.92
N LEU A 428 1.28 -15.25 3.25
CA LEU A 428 1.41 -15.27 1.78
C LEU A 428 2.31 -16.40 1.27
N GLN A 429 3.45 -16.63 1.93
CA GLN A 429 4.52 -17.54 1.48
C GLN A 429 4.82 -18.71 2.43
N GLY A 430 4.26 -18.71 3.64
CA GLY A 430 4.52 -19.74 4.66
C GLY A 430 3.77 -21.04 4.45
#